data_AF-D1A712-F1
#
_entry.id   AF-D1A712-F1
#
_cell.length_a   1.000
_cell.length_b   1.000
_cell.length_c   1.000
_cell.angle_alpha   90.00
_cell.angle_beta   90.00
_cell.angle_gamma   90.00
#
_symmetry.space_group_name_H-M   'P 1'
#
loop_
_entity.id
_entity.type
_entity.pdbx_description
1 polymer ?
#
loop_
_entity_poly.entity_id
_entity_poly.type
_entity_poly.pdbx_seq_one_letter_code
_entity_poly.pdbx_strand_id
1 'polypeptide(L)'
;MSKAERYRNARERLAEQRRREEQRRKRLRALLVSGGAIALIAVVVVAVVLVRAGGDDGEAVATAPVSRQSDGSIVMAQPGVTGPVLEIYEDFQCPACQKFEEATGKTIKQLAADGEVKVIYRPFSLFRASPEPTRGNSLRALNASLCAPADKWLAYHDKLFEEQGPESRTGFKNDDLIDWAADVGITGEAFEKCVKNTERQSLVDQANDIADKAGVQSTPWVALNGNKLGDVAVFTPEGMREAVRNAPASPAPSSG
;
A
#
# COMPACT_ATOMS: atom_id res chain seq x y z
N MET A 1 56.92 -52.34 -45.80
CA MET A 1 56.33 -52.00 -44.48
C MET A 1 56.36 -53.21 -43.58
N SER A 2 57.10 -53.14 -42.47
CA SER A 2 57.23 -54.27 -41.54
C SER A 2 55.92 -54.47 -40.76
N LYS A 3 55.69 -55.70 -40.28
CA LYS A 3 54.52 -56.04 -39.45
C LYS A 3 54.45 -55.13 -38.21
N ALA A 4 55.59 -54.71 -37.67
CA ALA A 4 55.70 -53.82 -36.51
C ALA A 4 55.22 -52.39 -36.78
N GLU A 5 55.50 -51.82 -37.97
CA GLU A 5 55.04 -50.48 -38.35
C GLU A 5 53.51 -50.42 -38.51
N ARG A 6 52.91 -51.48 -39.06
CA ARG A 6 51.44 -51.58 -39.19
C ARG A 6 50.75 -51.60 -37.83
N TYR A 7 51.31 -52.29 -36.84
CA TYR A 7 50.77 -52.31 -35.48
C TYR A 7 50.91 -50.97 -34.74
N ARG A 8 52.02 -50.24 -34.93
CA ARG A 8 52.20 -48.89 -34.33
C ARG A 8 51.19 -47.90 -34.91
N ASN A 9 51.06 -47.85 -36.25
CA ASN A 9 50.08 -46.99 -36.91
C ASN A 9 48.63 -47.34 -36.52
N ALA A 10 48.32 -48.62 -36.34
CA ALA A 10 47.00 -49.04 -35.86
C ALA A 10 46.72 -48.58 -34.41
N ARG A 11 47.72 -48.63 -33.52
CA ARG A 11 47.60 -48.15 -32.13
C ARG A 11 47.46 -46.64 -32.06
N GLU A 12 48.19 -45.89 -32.88
CA GLU A 12 48.09 -44.43 -32.95
C GLU A 12 46.71 -43.99 -33.44
N ARG A 13 46.17 -44.63 -34.49
CA ARG A 13 44.81 -44.37 -34.97
C ARG A 13 43.75 -44.63 -33.91
N LEU A 14 43.88 -45.73 -33.16
CA LEU A 14 42.96 -46.04 -32.06
C LEU A 14 43.08 -45.04 -30.89
N ALA A 15 44.28 -44.54 -30.61
CA ALA A 15 44.48 -43.51 -29.59
C ALA A 15 43.90 -42.16 -30.03
N GLU A 16 44.04 -41.80 -31.31
CA GLU A 16 43.47 -40.58 -31.87
C GLU A 16 41.94 -40.63 -31.92
N GLN A 17 41.36 -41.77 -32.30
CA GLN A 17 39.91 -42.00 -32.27
C GLN A 17 39.34 -41.82 -30.86
N ARG A 18 39.96 -42.43 -29.83
CA ARG A 18 39.53 -42.26 -28.43
C ARG A 18 39.61 -40.82 -27.96
N ARG A 19 40.68 -40.09 -28.31
CA ARG A 19 40.81 -38.66 -27.97
C ARG A 19 39.72 -37.81 -28.61
N ARG A 20 39.38 -38.06 -29.89
CA ARG A 20 38.29 -37.36 -30.59
C ARG A 20 36.92 -37.68 -29.99
N GLU A 21 36.67 -38.93 -29.62
CA GLU A 21 35.43 -39.36 -28.95
C GLU A 21 35.30 -38.73 -27.55
N GLU A 22 36.36 -38.71 -26.75
CA GLU A 22 36.39 -38.05 -25.45
C GLU A 22 36.17 -36.54 -25.57
N GLN A 23 36.81 -35.87 -26.54
CA GLN A 23 36.59 -34.45 -26.81
C GLN A 23 35.15 -34.16 -27.25
N ARG A 24 34.57 -35.01 -28.11
CA ARG A 24 33.16 -34.88 -28.53
C ARG A 24 32.21 -35.08 -27.35
N ARG A 25 32.46 -36.07 -26.49
CA ARG A 25 31.66 -36.33 -25.29
C ARG A 25 31.77 -35.18 -24.27
N LYS A 26 32.96 -34.60 -24.08
CA LYS A 26 33.17 -33.43 -23.22
C LYS A 26 32.45 -32.18 -23.76
N ARG A 27 32.54 -31.92 -25.07
CA ARG A 27 31.82 -30.81 -25.72
C ARG A 27 30.31 -30.98 -25.66
N LEU A 28 29.79 -32.18 -25.94
CA LEU A 28 28.36 -32.47 -25.84
C LEU A 28 27.84 -32.33 -24.40
N ARG A 29 28.58 -32.82 -23.40
CA ARG A 29 28.24 -32.63 -21.98
C ARG A 29 28.25 -31.15 -21.59
N ALA A 30 29.25 -30.39 -22.01
CA ALA A 30 29.32 -28.95 -21.73
C ALA A 30 28.13 -28.20 -22.35
N LEU A 31 27.78 -28.50 -23.61
CA LEU A 31 26.63 -27.90 -24.30
C LEU A 31 25.28 -28.27 -23.66
N LEU A 32 25.12 -29.51 -23.22
CA LEU A 32 23.91 -29.96 -22.51
C LEU A 32 23.76 -29.29 -21.14
N VAL A 33 24.87 -29.13 -20.39
CA VAL A 33 24.86 -28.46 -19.09
C VAL A 33 24.62 -26.95 -19.26
N SER A 34 25.27 -26.29 -20.22
CA SER A 34 25.06 -24.86 -20.48
C SER A 34 23.66 -24.58 -21.04
N GLY A 35 23.16 -25.41 -21.94
CA GLY A 35 21.80 -25.31 -22.47
C GLY A 35 20.74 -25.57 -21.39
N GLY A 36 20.97 -26.57 -20.54
CA GLY A 36 20.12 -26.87 -19.39
C GLY A 36 20.05 -25.71 -18.41
N ALA A 37 21.18 -25.08 -18.06
CA ALA A 37 21.21 -23.92 -17.17
C ALA A 37 20.47 -22.71 -17.74
N ILE A 38 20.63 -22.42 -19.05
CA ILE A 38 19.91 -21.32 -19.71
C ILE A 38 18.41 -21.60 -19.75
N ALA A 39 18.00 -22.83 -20.07
CA ALA A 39 16.58 -23.20 -20.06
C ALA A 39 15.98 -23.11 -18.65
N LEU A 40 16.71 -23.53 -17.61
CA LEU A 40 16.28 -23.42 -16.22
C LEU A 40 16.16 -21.96 -15.79
N ILE A 41 17.12 -21.10 -16.14
CA ILE A 41 17.05 -19.66 -15.90
C ILE A 41 15.86 -19.05 -16.63
N ALA A 42 15.62 -19.41 -17.90
CA ALA A 42 14.47 -18.92 -18.66
C ALA A 42 13.14 -19.37 -18.03
N VAL A 43 13.04 -20.63 -17.56
CA VAL A 43 11.86 -21.12 -16.84
C VAL A 43 11.67 -20.40 -15.51
N VAL A 44 12.74 -20.13 -14.76
CA VAL A 44 12.67 -19.37 -13.50
C VAL A 44 12.28 -17.92 -13.77
N VAL A 45 12.83 -17.28 -14.79
CA VAL A 45 12.47 -15.90 -15.18
C VAL A 45 11.02 -15.86 -15.65
N VAL A 46 10.58 -16.80 -16.49
CA VAL A 46 9.18 -16.89 -16.93
C VAL A 46 8.26 -17.20 -15.75
N ALA A 47 8.64 -18.10 -14.83
CA ALA A 47 7.87 -18.38 -13.63
C ALA A 47 7.79 -17.15 -12.71
N VAL A 48 8.88 -16.40 -12.54
CA VAL A 48 8.91 -15.15 -11.77
C VAL A 48 8.10 -14.06 -12.45
N VAL A 49 8.12 -13.97 -13.78
CA VAL A 49 7.28 -13.03 -14.55
C VAL A 49 5.82 -13.44 -14.47
N LEU A 50 5.49 -14.74 -14.56
CA LEU A 50 4.12 -15.25 -14.42
C LEU A 50 3.61 -15.16 -12.98
N VAL A 51 4.48 -15.27 -11.96
CA VAL A 51 4.12 -15.03 -10.56
C VAL A 51 3.99 -13.54 -10.26
N ARG A 52 4.70 -12.66 -10.97
CA ARG A 52 4.50 -11.20 -10.91
C ARG A 52 3.33 -10.70 -11.75
N ALA A 53 2.98 -11.41 -12.82
CA ALA A 53 1.85 -11.09 -13.71
C ALA A 53 0.57 -11.85 -13.35
N GLY A 54 0.68 -12.87 -12.50
CA GLY A 54 -0.42 -13.63 -11.91
C GLY A 54 -0.39 -13.59 -10.38
N GLY A 55 0.34 -12.61 -9.83
CA GLY A 55 0.09 -12.15 -8.48
C GLY A 55 -1.29 -11.55 -8.50
N ASP A 56 -2.18 -12.13 -7.70
CA ASP A 56 -3.53 -11.66 -7.41
C ASP A 56 -3.58 -10.13 -7.51
N ASP A 57 -4.00 -9.63 -8.67
CA ASP A 57 -4.35 -8.24 -8.86
C ASP A 57 -5.59 -8.08 -7.99
N GLY A 58 -5.41 -7.88 -6.69
CA GLY A 58 -6.45 -7.37 -5.83
C GLY A 58 -6.92 -6.12 -6.54
N GLU A 59 -8.07 -6.23 -7.22
CA GLU A 59 -8.57 -5.22 -8.15
C GLU A 59 -8.26 -3.87 -7.52
N ALA A 60 -7.43 -3.07 -8.19
CA ALA A 60 -7.24 -1.69 -7.81
C ALA A 60 -8.64 -1.09 -7.86
N VAL A 61 -9.28 -0.99 -6.69
CA VAL A 61 -10.64 -0.49 -6.56
C VAL A 61 -10.58 0.88 -7.19
N ALA A 62 -11.30 1.08 -8.29
CA ALA A 62 -11.37 2.39 -8.92
C ALA A 62 -11.84 3.36 -7.83
N THR A 63 -10.99 4.30 -7.42
CA THR A 63 -11.35 5.31 -6.42
C THR A 63 -11.82 6.56 -7.13
N ALA A 64 -12.72 7.30 -6.50
CA ALA A 64 -13.04 8.64 -6.99
C ALA A 64 -11.81 9.57 -6.91
N PRO A 65 -11.80 10.69 -7.67
CA PRO A 65 -10.74 11.70 -7.56
C PRO A 65 -10.49 12.15 -6.11
N VAL A 66 -9.21 12.32 -5.78
CA VAL A 66 -8.74 12.68 -4.44
C VAL A 66 -8.14 14.08 -4.45
N SER A 67 -8.47 14.89 -3.45
CA SER A 67 -7.88 16.22 -3.25
C SER A 67 -7.61 16.49 -1.78
N ARG A 68 -6.57 17.28 -1.49
CA ARG A 68 -6.25 17.74 -0.14
C ARG A 68 -6.80 19.14 0.09
N GLN A 69 -7.51 19.33 1.19
CA GLN A 69 -8.00 20.63 1.64
C GLN A 69 -6.91 21.40 2.41
N SER A 70 -7.11 22.69 2.60
CA SER A 70 -6.16 23.55 3.33
C SER A 70 -5.96 23.16 4.79
N ASP A 71 -6.94 22.47 5.39
CA ASP A 71 -6.88 21.95 6.76
C ASP A 71 -6.19 20.57 6.86
N GLY A 72 -5.66 20.06 5.75
CA GLY A 72 -4.99 18.76 5.67
C GLY A 72 -5.92 17.59 5.40
N SER A 73 -7.25 17.74 5.52
CA SER A 73 -8.22 16.68 5.24
C SER A 73 -8.20 16.26 3.76
N ILE A 74 -8.61 15.02 3.51
CA ILE A 74 -8.65 14.42 2.18
C ILE A 74 -10.09 14.22 1.74
N VAL A 75 -10.43 14.78 0.58
CA VAL A 75 -11.73 14.61 -0.04
C VAL A 75 -11.60 13.61 -1.19
N MET A 76 -12.42 12.56 -1.15
CA MET A 76 -12.59 11.57 -2.23
C MET A 76 -14.03 11.65 -2.75
N ALA A 77 -14.21 12.09 -3.99
CA ALA A 77 -15.53 12.32 -4.57
C ALA A 77 -15.51 12.45 -6.10
N GLN A 78 -16.54 11.92 -6.76
CA GLN A 78 -16.76 12.20 -8.19
C GLN A 78 -17.11 13.68 -8.42
N PRO A 79 -16.68 14.27 -9.55
CA PRO A 79 -17.08 15.62 -9.93
C PRO A 79 -18.61 15.75 -9.98
N GLY A 80 -19.16 16.76 -9.31
CA GLY A 80 -20.60 17.03 -9.30
C GLY A 80 -21.44 16.11 -8.40
N VAL A 81 -20.81 15.29 -7.55
CA VAL A 81 -21.56 14.47 -6.58
C VAL A 81 -22.38 15.36 -5.64
N THR A 82 -23.69 15.06 -5.54
CA THR A 82 -24.62 15.71 -4.60
C THR A 82 -25.09 14.76 -3.51
N GLY A 83 -24.47 13.58 -3.41
CA GLY A 83 -24.76 12.58 -2.38
C GLY A 83 -24.47 13.09 -0.96
N PRO A 84 -24.78 12.28 0.06
CA PRO A 84 -24.41 12.58 1.44
C PRO A 84 -22.89 12.75 1.61
N VAL A 85 -22.49 13.45 2.67
CA VAL A 85 -21.09 13.63 3.06
C VAL A 85 -20.76 12.69 4.21
N LEU A 86 -19.82 11.77 3.98
CA LEU A 86 -19.27 10.87 4.98
C LEU A 86 -17.96 11.46 5.51
N GLU A 87 -17.95 11.90 6.77
CA GLU A 87 -16.74 12.36 7.45
C GLU A 87 -16.19 11.25 8.35
N ILE A 88 -14.89 10.98 8.23
CA ILE A 88 -14.18 9.93 8.95
C ILE A 88 -13.04 10.57 9.73
N TYR A 89 -13.11 10.52 11.05
CA TYR A 89 -12.02 10.92 11.94
C TYR A 89 -11.37 9.66 12.51
N GLU A 90 -10.07 9.57 12.28
CA GLU A 90 -9.29 8.37 12.58
C GLU A 90 -7.88 8.71 13.02
N ASP A 91 -7.25 7.76 13.70
CA ASP A 91 -5.87 7.81 14.14
C ASP A 91 -5.17 6.54 13.65
N PHE A 92 -4.06 6.69 12.94
CA PHE A 92 -3.29 5.58 12.37
C PHE A 92 -2.74 4.59 13.41
N GLN A 93 -2.67 4.96 14.68
CA GLN A 93 -2.28 4.05 15.76
C GLN A 93 -3.49 3.37 16.44
N CYS A 94 -4.73 3.76 16.13
CA CYS A 94 -5.93 3.21 16.77
C CYS A 94 -6.31 1.82 16.19
N PRO A 95 -6.37 0.76 17.03
CA PRO A 95 -6.76 -0.58 16.57
C PRO A 95 -8.19 -0.67 16.06
N ALA A 96 -9.10 0.16 16.59
CA ALA A 96 -10.47 0.21 16.09
C ALA A 96 -10.56 0.85 14.71
N CYS A 97 -9.67 1.78 14.37
CA CYS A 97 -9.59 2.38 13.02
C CYS A 97 -9.07 1.35 12.01
N GLN A 98 -8.03 0.59 12.37
CA GLN A 98 -7.56 -0.52 11.53
C GLN A 98 -8.69 -1.51 11.21
N LYS A 99 -9.41 -1.96 12.24
CA LYS A 99 -10.57 -2.87 12.04
C LYS A 99 -11.67 -2.26 11.18
N PHE A 100 -11.91 -0.96 11.30
CA PHE A 100 -12.89 -0.25 10.50
C PHE A 100 -12.49 -0.21 9.02
N GLU A 101 -11.23 0.13 8.73
CA GLU A 101 -10.71 0.16 7.37
C GLU A 101 -10.65 -1.24 6.73
N GLU A 102 -10.23 -2.27 7.49
CA GLU A 102 -10.30 -3.66 7.06
C GLU A 102 -11.73 -4.10 6.72
N ALA A 103 -12.70 -3.75 7.58
CA ALA A 103 -14.08 -4.19 7.41
C ALA A 103 -14.83 -3.42 6.32
N THR A 104 -14.60 -2.10 6.18
CA THR A 104 -15.46 -1.23 5.38
C THR A 104 -14.75 -0.26 4.43
N GLY A 105 -13.43 -0.10 4.53
CA GLY A 105 -12.66 0.85 3.71
C GLY A 105 -12.85 0.60 2.21
N LYS A 106 -12.85 -0.66 1.76
CA LYS A 106 -13.16 -1.03 0.36
C LYS A 106 -14.57 -0.59 -0.07
N THR A 107 -15.55 -0.73 0.80
CA THR A 107 -16.94 -0.35 0.53
C THR A 107 -17.09 1.16 0.40
N ILE A 108 -16.43 1.93 1.29
CA ILE A 108 -16.43 3.39 1.27
C ILE A 108 -15.82 3.92 -0.04
N LYS A 109 -14.68 3.36 -0.45
CA LYS A 109 -14.02 3.70 -1.72
C LYS A 109 -14.92 3.42 -2.92
N GLN A 110 -15.59 2.28 -2.95
CA GLN A 110 -16.52 1.92 -4.02
C GLN A 110 -17.72 2.89 -4.08
N LEU A 111 -18.36 3.17 -2.94
CA LEU A 111 -19.49 4.11 -2.88
C LEU A 111 -19.10 5.51 -3.37
N ALA A 112 -17.88 5.96 -3.05
CA ALA A 112 -17.38 7.24 -3.54
C ALA A 112 -17.14 7.20 -5.05
N ALA A 113 -16.57 6.11 -5.56
CA ALA A 113 -16.30 5.90 -6.98
C ALA A 113 -17.58 5.83 -7.81
N ASP A 114 -18.63 5.21 -7.27
CA ASP A 114 -19.96 5.14 -7.87
C ASP A 114 -20.72 6.48 -7.79
N GLY A 115 -20.14 7.48 -7.12
CA GLY A 115 -20.74 8.80 -6.96
C GLY A 115 -21.91 8.82 -5.97
N GLU A 116 -22.03 7.81 -5.11
CA GLU A 116 -23.10 7.74 -4.10
C GLU A 116 -22.79 8.61 -2.88
N VAL A 117 -21.52 8.84 -2.56
CA VAL A 117 -21.09 9.57 -1.36
C VAL A 117 -19.87 10.43 -1.62
N LYS A 118 -19.80 11.59 -0.96
CA LYS A 118 -18.56 12.37 -0.82
C LYS A 118 -17.88 11.96 0.48
N VAL A 119 -16.65 11.46 0.41
CA VAL A 119 -15.90 11.05 1.61
C VAL A 119 -14.89 12.13 1.99
N ILE A 120 -14.81 12.44 3.27
CA ILE A 120 -13.82 13.34 3.86
C ILE A 120 -13.08 12.59 4.96
N TYR A 121 -11.84 12.21 4.70
CA TYR A 121 -10.93 11.68 5.71
C TYR A 121 -10.28 12.83 6.48
N ARG A 122 -10.35 12.76 7.80
CA ARG A 122 -9.84 13.73 8.76
C ARG A 122 -8.90 13.02 9.75
N PRO A 123 -7.69 12.63 9.31
CA PRO A 123 -6.73 12.00 10.19
C PRO A 123 -6.31 13.01 11.28
N PHE A 124 -6.25 12.55 12.52
CA PHE A 124 -5.77 13.33 13.66
C PHE A 124 -5.08 12.41 14.67
N SER A 125 -4.57 12.96 15.77
CA SER A 125 -3.95 12.17 16.84
C SER A 125 -4.85 12.13 18.06
N LEU A 126 -5.58 11.02 18.24
CA LEU A 126 -6.31 10.70 19.46
C LEU A 126 -5.34 10.51 20.63
N PHE A 127 -4.17 9.90 20.36
CA PHE A 127 -3.18 9.56 21.38
C PHE A 127 -2.16 10.66 21.68
N ARG A 128 -2.39 11.91 21.23
CA ARG A 128 -1.45 13.03 21.42
C ARG A 128 -1.12 13.36 22.89
N ALA A 129 -2.00 12.98 23.81
CA ALA A 129 -1.81 13.14 25.26
C ALA A 129 -1.41 11.84 25.97
N SER A 130 -1.25 10.73 25.25
CA SER A 130 -0.86 9.44 25.82
C SER A 130 0.64 9.36 26.14
N PRO A 131 1.08 8.38 26.93
CA PRO A 131 2.51 8.08 27.09
C PRO A 131 3.15 7.56 25.80
N GLU A 132 4.48 7.56 25.76
CA GLU A 132 5.23 6.79 24.76
C GLU A 132 5.07 5.28 24.99
N PRO A 133 5.12 4.45 23.92
CA PRO A 133 5.38 4.82 22.52
C PRO A 133 4.14 5.28 21.73
N THR A 134 2.94 5.12 22.30
CA THR A 134 1.66 5.31 21.58
C THR A 134 1.51 6.72 21.02
N ARG A 135 1.85 7.74 21.82
CA ARG A 135 1.82 9.14 21.39
C ARG A 135 2.75 9.42 20.21
N GLY A 136 4.01 8.98 20.32
CA GLY A 136 4.99 9.19 19.27
C GLY A 136 4.61 8.49 17.98
N ASN A 137 4.07 7.27 18.06
CA ASN A 137 3.60 6.52 16.89
C ASN A 137 2.47 7.27 16.15
N SER A 138 1.43 7.67 16.89
CA SER A 138 0.27 8.41 16.34
C SER A 138 0.70 9.72 15.66
N LEU A 139 1.52 10.53 16.32
CA LEU A 139 1.98 11.82 15.78
C LEU A 139 2.88 11.66 14.54
N ARG A 140 3.79 10.68 14.52
CA ARG A 140 4.66 10.43 13.36
C ARG A 140 3.87 9.95 12.15
N ALA A 141 2.94 9.02 12.36
CA ALA A 141 2.05 8.53 11.29
C ALA A 141 1.18 9.65 10.71
N LEU A 142 0.60 10.50 11.56
CA LEU A 142 -0.18 11.65 11.13
C LEU A 142 0.67 12.62 10.29
N ASN A 143 1.86 13.01 10.78
CA ASN A 143 2.78 13.89 10.04
C ASN A 143 3.13 13.29 8.67
N ALA A 144 3.46 12.00 8.61
CA ALA A 144 3.81 11.35 7.35
C ALA A 144 2.63 11.30 6.36
N SER A 145 1.41 11.01 6.84
CA SER A 145 0.22 11.06 5.98
C SER A 145 -0.04 12.47 5.42
N LEU A 146 0.30 13.53 6.15
CA LEU A 146 0.20 14.93 5.70
C LEU A 146 1.32 15.29 4.71
N CYS A 147 2.44 14.57 4.72
CA CYS A 147 3.52 14.73 3.74
C CYS A 147 3.18 14.10 2.38
N ALA A 148 2.35 13.06 2.36
CA ALA A 148 2.02 12.33 1.14
C ALA A 148 1.25 13.21 0.12
N PRO A 149 1.55 13.08 -1.18
CA PRO A 149 0.80 13.78 -2.22
C PRO A 149 -0.63 13.24 -2.30
N ALA A 150 -1.59 14.10 -2.63
CA ALA A 150 -3.02 13.78 -2.52
C ALA A 150 -3.44 12.59 -3.40
N ASP A 151 -2.89 12.49 -4.61
CA ASP A 151 -3.17 11.42 -5.58
C ASP A 151 -2.64 10.05 -5.16
N LYS A 152 -1.71 10.00 -4.19
CA LYS A 152 -1.19 8.76 -3.59
C LYS A 152 -1.64 8.54 -2.15
N TRP A 153 -2.39 9.48 -1.58
CA TRP A 153 -2.69 9.48 -0.16
C TRP A 153 -3.51 8.24 0.26
N LEU A 154 -4.51 7.82 -0.53
CA LEU A 154 -5.33 6.65 -0.20
C LEU A 154 -4.49 5.36 -0.14
N ALA A 155 -3.57 5.17 -1.08
CA ALA A 155 -2.68 4.01 -1.07
C ALA A 155 -1.75 4.03 0.14
N TYR A 156 -1.23 5.20 0.51
CA TYR A 156 -0.39 5.33 1.69
C TYR A 156 -1.16 5.19 3.00
N HIS A 157 -2.38 5.72 3.05
CA HIS A 157 -3.31 5.53 4.16
C HIS A 157 -3.56 4.05 4.42
N ASP A 158 -3.86 3.27 3.38
CA ASP A 158 -4.09 1.83 3.50
C ASP A 158 -2.84 1.12 4.03
N LYS A 159 -1.68 1.48 3.47
CA LYS A 159 -0.38 0.94 3.90
C LYS A 159 -0.07 1.26 5.36
N LEU A 160 -0.41 2.46 5.84
CA LEU A 160 -0.21 2.82 7.26
C LEU A 160 -1.06 1.96 8.20
N PHE A 161 -2.28 1.60 7.81
CA PHE A 161 -3.13 0.69 8.58
C PHE A 161 -2.73 -0.78 8.44
N GLU A 162 -2.27 -1.20 7.27
CA GLU A 162 -1.70 -2.54 7.04
C GLU A 162 -0.49 -2.79 7.96
N GLU A 163 0.38 -1.80 8.09
CA GLU A 163 1.61 -1.88 8.89
C GLU A 163 1.40 -1.46 10.35
N GLN A 164 0.15 -1.21 10.77
CA GLN A 164 -0.14 -0.82 12.14
C GLN A 164 0.24 -1.95 13.11
N GLY A 165 1.25 -1.67 13.93
CA GLY A 165 1.65 -2.51 15.05
C GLY A 165 0.84 -2.23 16.33
N PRO A 166 1.01 -3.08 17.37
CA PRO A 166 0.37 -2.85 18.68
C PRO A 166 0.73 -1.49 19.27
N GLU A 167 -0.25 -0.81 19.86
CA GLU A 167 -0.12 0.53 20.48
C GLU A 167 1.00 0.63 21.53
N SER A 168 1.27 -0.47 22.22
CA SER A 168 2.26 -0.56 23.29
C SER A 168 3.69 -0.75 22.79
N ARG A 169 3.91 -0.89 21.47
CA ARG A 169 5.23 -1.09 20.86
C ARG A 169 5.62 0.13 20.05
N THR A 170 6.91 0.49 20.08
CA THR A 170 7.44 1.48 19.13
C THR A 170 7.25 0.98 17.70
N GLY A 171 6.50 1.75 16.91
CA GLY A 171 6.25 1.54 15.48
C GLY A 171 6.30 2.87 14.75
N PHE A 172 5.89 2.90 13.48
CA PHE A 172 5.83 4.13 12.67
C PHE A 172 7.12 4.97 12.79
N LYS A 173 8.30 4.34 12.74
CA LYS A 173 9.55 5.11 12.75
C LYS A 173 9.67 5.84 11.42
N ASN A 174 10.40 6.96 11.39
CA ASN A 174 10.52 7.76 10.16
C ASN A 174 11.04 6.94 8.98
N ASP A 175 12.01 6.05 9.21
CA ASP A 175 12.54 5.19 8.14
C ASP A 175 11.49 4.17 7.67
N ASP A 176 10.78 3.51 8.59
CA ASP A 176 9.67 2.59 8.24
C ASP A 176 8.58 3.33 7.43
N LEU A 177 8.19 4.53 7.87
CA LEU A 177 7.19 5.37 7.19
C LEU A 177 7.62 5.74 5.77
N ILE A 178 8.91 5.97 5.54
CA ILE A 178 9.48 6.28 4.23
C ILE A 178 9.51 5.04 3.34
N ASP A 179 9.94 3.89 3.89
CA ASP A 179 9.98 2.63 3.16
C ASP A 179 8.57 2.20 2.72
N TRP A 180 7.60 2.30 3.62
CA TRP A 180 6.18 2.03 3.31
C TRP A 180 5.60 3.00 2.26
N ALA A 181 6.05 4.26 2.26
CA ALA A 181 5.64 5.22 1.24
C ALA A 181 6.21 4.82 -0.14
N ALA A 182 7.44 4.30 -0.17
CA ALA A 182 8.08 3.83 -1.40
C ALA A 182 7.33 2.61 -1.99
N ASP A 183 6.83 1.70 -1.16
CA ASP A 183 6.02 0.54 -1.60
C ASP A 183 4.78 0.96 -2.40
N VAL A 184 4.19 2.13 -2.08
CA VAL A 184 3.01 2.68 -2.77
C VAL A 184 3.35 3.76 -3.80
N GLY A 185 4.64 3.88 -4.14
CA GLY A 185 5.12 4.76 -5.21
C GLY A 185 5.29 6.23 -4.80
N ILE A 186 5.31 6.55 -3.50
CA ILE A 186 5.71 7.86 -2.99
C ILE A 186 7.21 7.81 -2.72
N THR A 187 7.99 8.44 -3.59
CA THR A 187 9.45 8.45 -3.50
C THR A 187 9.99 9.87 -3.63
N GLY A 188 11.23 10.08 -3.17
CA GLY A 188 11.97 11.32 -3.39
C GLY A 188 12.25 12.11 -2.11
N GLU A 189 13.31 12.91 -2.19
CA GLU A 189 13.89 13.64 -1.06
C GLU A 189 12.92 14.59 -0.37
N ALA A 190 11.97 15.18 -1.11
CA ALA A 190 10.99 16.09 -0.56
C ALA A 190 10.07 15.40 0.47
N PHE A 191 9.61 14.18 0.17
CA PHE A 191 8.79 13.41 1.10
C PHE A 191 9.61 12.96 2.32
N GLU A 192 10.80 12.41 2.08
CA GLU A 192 11.69 11.95 3.16
C GLU A 192 12.02 13.07 4.14
N LYS A 193 12.35 14.26 3.62
CA LYS A 193 12.66 15.44 4.42
C LYS A 193 11.44 15.89 5.21
N CYS A 194 10.27 15.92 4.58
CA CYS A 194 9.01 16.27 5.23
C CYS A 194 8.70 15.35 6.43
N VAL A 195 8.91 14.04 6.27
CA VAL A 195 8.73 13.05 7.34
C VAL A 195 9.79 13.22 8.44
N LYS A 196 11.07 13.23 8.06
CA LYS A 196 12.20 13.27 9.02
C LYS A 196 12.23 14.54 9.87
N ASN A 197 11.87 15.68 9.28
CA ASN A 197 11.90 16.98 9.94
C ASN A 197 10.55 17.39 10.56
N THR A 198 9.52 16.55 10.48
CA THR A 198 8.17 16.87 10.97
C THR A 198 7.63 18.17 10.37
N GLU A 199 7.77 18.36 9.06
CA GLU A 199 7.46 19.65 8.39
C GLU A 199 5.95 19.97 8.38
N ARG A 200 5.09 19.03 8.79
CA ARG A 200 3.63 19.21 8.85
C ARG A 200 3.08 19.49 10.24
N GLN A 201 3.92 19.86 11.21
CA GLN A 201 3.48 20.11 12.59
C GLN A 201 2.31 21.09 12.69
N SER A 202 2.29 22.18 11.91
CA SER A 202 1.18 23.14 11.95
C SER A 202 -0.15 22.54 11.49
N LEU A 203 -0.12 21.62 10.51
CA LEU A 203 -1.30 20.90 10.05
C LEU A 203 -1.71 19.80 11.03
N VAL A 204 -0.75 19.17 11.71
CA VAL A 204 -1.02 18.24 12.82
C VAL A 204 -1.80 18.95 13.92
N ASP A 205 -1.34 20.14 14.34
CA ASP A 205 -2.00 20.92 15.39
C ASP A 205 -3.39 21.36 14.94
N GLN A 206 -3.53 21.84 13.69
CA GLN A 206 -4.82 22.21 13.12
C GLN A 206 -5.81 21.04 13.03
N ALA A 207 -5.37 19.84 12.63
CA ALA A 207 -6.21 18.66 12.55
C ALA A 207 -6.73 18.24 13.94
N ASN A 208 -5.86 18.31 14.96
CA ASN A 208 -6.25 18.05 16.35
C ASN A 208 -7.26 19.07 16.86
N ASP A 209 -7.05 20.36 16.59
CA ASP A 209 -7.97 21.44 16.97
C ASP A 209 -9.36 21.28 16.32
N ILE A 210 -9.40 20.84 15.05
CA ILE A 210 -10.66 20.56 14.35
C ILE A 210 -11.39 19.38 14.99
N ALA A 211 -10.68 18.29 15.30
CA ALA A 211 -11.26 17.15 15.99
C ALA A 211 -11.80 17.52 17.38
N ASP A 212 -11.10 18.37 18.12
CA ASP A 212 -11.52 18.86 19.43
C ASP A 212 -12.78 19.74 19.34
N LYS A 213 -12.82 20.68 18.38
CA LYS A 213 -14.01 21.52 18.12
C LYS A 213 -15.21 20.71 17.66
N ALA A 214 -14.98 19.62 16.92
CA ALA A 214 -16.00 18.67 16.51
C ALA A 214 -16.45 17.74 17.66
N GLY A 215 -15.78 17.76 18.82
CA GLY A 215 -16.12 16.94 19.97
C GLY A 215 -15.78 15.45 19.79
N VAL A 216 -14.79 15.13 18.96
CA VAL A 216 -14.38 13.75 18.69
C VAL A 216 -13.55 13.21 19.87
N GLN A 217 -14.15 12.32 20.66
CA GLN A 217 -13.53 11.73 21.87
C GLN A 217 -13.11 10.25 21.70
N SER A 218 -13.44 9.64 20.57
CA SER A 218 -13.17 8.22 20.29
C SER A 218 -13.00 8.02 18.79
N THR A 219 -12.16 7.07 18.39
CA THR A 219 -11.98 6.70 16.99
C THR A 219 -12.32 5.22 16.73
N PRO A 220 -12.77 4.86 15.53
CA PRO A 220 -13.17 5.77 14.45
C PRO A 220 -14.40 6.57 14.86
N TRP A 221 -14.47 7.84 14.45
CA TRP A 221 -15.70 8.62 14.51
C TRP A 221 -16.13 8.85 13.07
N VAL A 222 -17.28 8.27 12.72
CA VAL A 222 -17.82 8.32 11.37
C VAL A 222 -19.16 9.01 11.43
N ALA A 223 -19.34 10.04 10.62
CA ALA A 223 -20.60 10.76 10.52
C ALA A 223 -21.06 10.92 9.08
N LEU A 224 -22.37 10.82 8.89
CA LEU A 224 -23.03 11.00 7.61
C LEU A 224 -23.93 12.23 7.69
N ASN A 225 -23.63 13.24 6.88
CA ASN A 225 -24.24 14.58 6.95
C ASN A 225 -24.18 15.17 8.38
N GLY A 226 -23.05 15.01 9.05
CA GLY A 226 -22.83 15.49 10.43
C GLY A 226 -23.45 14.64 11.54
N ASN A 227 -24.22 13.60 11.20
CA ASN A 227 -24.81 12.69 12.20
C ASN A 227 -23.90 11.48 12.40
N LYS A 228 -23.43 11.26 13.65
CA LYS A 228 -22.59 10.11 14.00
C LYS A 228 -23.32 8.80 13.69
N LEU A 229 -22.67 7.91 12.96
CA LEU A 229 -23.17 6.56 12.66
C LEU A 229 -22.96 5.61 13.84
N GLY A 230 -23.84 4.62 13.97
CA GLY A 230 -23.70 3.53 14.95
C GLY A 230 -22.83 2.38 14.44
N ASP A 231 -22.38 1.52 15.35
CA ASP A 231 -21.38 0.48 15.09
C ASP A 231 -21.74 -0.46 13.93
N VAL A 232 -23.02 -0.85 13.78
CA VAL A 232 -23.47 -1.71 12.68
C VAL A 232 -23.21 -1.07 11.31
N ALA A 233 -23.47 0.24 11.20
CA ALA A 233 -23.21 0.99 9.97
C ALA A 233 -21.71 1.18 9.72
N VAL A 234 -20.90 1.31 10.78
CA VAL A 234 -19.46 1.58 10.68
C VAL A 234 -18.66 0.32 10.40
N PHE A 235 -18.96 -0.81 11.03
CA PHE A 235 -18.12 -2.02 11.00
C PHE A 235 -18.64 -3.13 10.08
N THR A 236 -19.62 -2.86 9.22
CA THR A 236 -20.09 -3.82 8.22
C THR A 236 -20.26 -3.18 6.84
N PRO A 237 -19.85 -3.86 5.75
CA PRO A 237 -20.10 -3.39 4.39
C PRO A 237 -21.57 -3.08 4.13
N GLU A 238 -22.48 -3.99 4.52
CA GLU A 238 -23.91 -3.85 4.27
C GLU A 238 -24.51 -2.66 5.04
N GLY A 239 -24.12 -2.50 6.31
CA GLY A 239 -24.56 -1.37 7.13
C GLY A 239 -24.10 -0.02 6.57
N MET A 240 -22.85 0.07 6.08
CA MET A 240 -22.34 1.28 5.46
C MET A 240 -23.13 1.63 4.19
N ARG A 241 -23.36 0.64 3.31
CA ARG A 241 -24.16 0.87 2.10
C ARG A 241 -25.59 1.28 2.41
N GLU A 242 -26.21 0.67 3.42
CA GLU A 242 -27.57 1.03 3.84
C GLU A 242 -27.63 2.45 4.40
N ALA A 243 -26.66 2.84 5.23
CA ALA A 243 -26.57 4.21 5.75
C ALA A 243 -26.48 5.24 4.62
N VAL A 244 -25.60 5.02 3.64
CA VAL A 244 -25.45 5.91 2.48
C VAL A 244 -26.72 5.97 1.62
N ARG A 245 -27.31 4.82 1.28
CA ARG A 245 -28.54 4.78 0.46
C ARG A 245 -29.73 5.48 1.12
N ASN A 246 -29.85 5.38 2.44
CA ASN A 246 -30.97 5.94 3.18
C ASN A 246 -30.75 7.41 3.56
N ALA A 247 -29.54 7.94 3.39
CA ALA A 247 -29.23 9.32 3.73
C ALA A 247 -29.71 10.28 2.64
N PRO A 248 -30.27 11.45 3.02
CA PRO A 248 -30.57 12.48 2.05
C PRO A 248 -29.28 13.03 1.43
N ALA A 249 -29.40 13.55 0.21
CA ALA A 249 -28.39 14.40 -0.40
C ALA A 249 -28.01 15.53 0.57
N SER A 250 -26.71 15.83 0.67
CA SER A 250 -26.26 16.94 1.53
C SER A 250 -26.70 18.27 0.92
N PRO A 251 -27.29 19.21 1.70
CA PRO A 251 -27.57 20.54 1.18
C PRO A 251 -26.27 21.19 0.71
N ALA A 252 -26.32 21.95 -0.39
CA ALA A 252 -25.17 22.68 -0.91
C ALA A 252 -24.52 23.50 0.23
N PRO A 253 -23.17 23.55 0.32
CA PRO A 253 -22.50 24.23 1.41
C PRO A 253 -22.99 25.67 1.51
N SER A 254 -23.47 26.08 2.68
CA SER A 254 -23.78 27.47 2.96
C SER A 254 -22.49 28.27 2.83
N SER A 255 -22.45 29.20 1.88
CA SER A 255 -21.42 30.22 1.79
C SER A 255 -21.47 31.10 3.04
N GLY A 256 -20.71 30.72 4.07
CA GLY A 256 -20.46 31.49 5.28
C GLY A 256 -19.06 32.08 5.26
#